data_AF-A0A7Y6EI49-F1
#
_entry.id   AF-A0A7Y6EI49-F1
#
_cell.length_a   1.000
_cell.length_b   1.000
_cell.length_c   1.000
_cell.angle_alpha   90.00
_cell.angle_beta   90.00
_cell.angle_gamma   90.00
#
_symmetry.space_group_name_H-M   'P 1'
#
loop_
_entity.id
_entity.type
_entity.pdbx_description
1 polymer ?
#
loop_
_entity_poly.entity_id
_entity_poly.type
_entity_poly.pdbx_seq_one_letter_code
_entity_poly.pdbx_strand_id
1 'polypeptide(L)'
;MRREAALPMTRAFNHLIAGTHFARRFGRWPLPAEAPGALINDVIFDRMIDTRWSELHRTFIDKETAKIEAKQRYPELGVPETLMVIPFETVESVDHLFRLLQPFIGTDAVAKPTHASGGVTFLRDLTEPSELRALHDLASRDYATLLREMQYAGLERKIIVEAMIPTHGSVPDDYKFHCIHGEPLICQIDHARFGESWSRLFRVPDFTPMDVTDGLRPPAGFAPAARDRRDRMVAAARALSAPFAFVRVDLYDGRDAIYFGELTFTPAASLGIAPSAAGVHEENPTHRIYSRILMDALASGGAGT
;
A
#
# COMPACT_ATOMS: atom_id res chain seq x y z
N MET A 1 11.42 21.68 27.38
CA MET A 1 10.96 20.38 26.83
C MET A 1 12.12 19.40 26.87
N ARG A 2 12.03 18.33 27.68
CA ARG A 2 13.00 17.22 27.59
C ARG A 2 12.82 16.61 26.19
N ARG A 3 13.86 16.65 25.36
CA ARG A 3 13.91 15.80 24.17
C ARG A 3 13.89 14.37 24.71
N GLU A 4 12.78 13.66 24.57
CA GLU A 4 12.80 12.21 24.70
C GLU A 4 13.90 11.71 23.75
N ALA A 5 14.82 10.91 24.27
CA ALA A 5 15.84 10.29 23.43
C ALA A 5 15.10 9.45 22.39
N ALA A 6 15.26 9.80 21.12
CA ALA A 6 14.65 9.05 20.03
C ALA A 6 15.09 7.57 20.16
N LEU A 7 14.12 6.67 20.21
CA LEU A 7 14.39 5.24 20.32
C LEU A 7 15.31 4.79 19.16
N PRO A 8 16.31 3.94 19.41
CA PRO A 8 17.19 3.46 18.35
C PRO A 8 16.40 2.83 17.20
N MET A 9 16.74 3.13 15.95
CA MET A 9 16.11 2.53 14.76
C MET A 9 16.98 1.43 14.15
N THR A 10 17.81 0.75 14.96
CA THR A 10 18.66 -0.36 14.48
C THR A 10 17.79 -1.58 14.20
N ARG A 11 18.21 -2.44 13.26
CA ARG A 11 17.47 -3.67 12.91
C ARG A 11 17.14 -4.53 14.14
N ALA A 12 18.10 -4.72 15.05
CA ALA A 12 17.89 -5.49 16.28
C ALA A 12 16.82 -4.86 17.20
N PHE A 13 16.83 -3.54 17.35
CA PHE A 13 15.84 -2.84 18.17
C PHE A 13 14.46 -2.82 17.49
N ASN A 14 14.41 -2.61 16.18
CA ASN A 14 13.20 -2.69 15.38
C ASN A 14 12.56 -4.07 15.49
N HIS A 15 13.37 -5.14 15.44
CA HIS A 15 12.92 -6.51 15.63
C HIS A 15 12.25 -6.72 16.99
N LEU A 16 12.81 -6.17 18.06
CA LEU A 16 12.20 -6.25 19.38
C LEU A 16 10.83 -5.58 19.40
N ILE A 17 10.73 -4.34 18.91
CA ILE A 17 9.47 -3.57 18.95
C ILE A 17 8.42 -4.19 18.02
N ALA A 18 8.71 -4.30 16.72
CA ALA A 18 7.78 -4.84 15.74
C ALA A 18 7.44 -6.31 16.04
N GLY A 19 8.39 -7.10 16.54
CA GLY A 19 8.18 -8.49 16.88
C GLY A 19 7.12 -8.68 17.97
N THR A 20 6.98 -7.75 18.91
CA THR A 20 5.87 -7.81 19.90
C THR A 20 4.50 -7.67 19.25
N HIS A 21 4.36 -6.80 18.25
CA HIS A 21 3.12 -6.65 17.48
C HIS A 21 2.84 -7.92 16.66
N PHE A 22 3.87 -8.47 16.03
CA PHE A 22 3.78 -9.73 15.29
C PHE A 22 3.35 -10.89 16.20
N ALA A 23 3.97 -11.04 17.37
CA ALA A 23 3.64 -12.10 18.33
C ALA A 23 2.23 -11.98 18.87
N ARG A 24 1.74 -10.77 19.15
CA ARG A 24 0.33 -10.55 19.51
C ARG A 24 -0.62 -10.94 18.39
N ARG A 25 -0.23 -10.71 17.13
CA ARG A 25 -1.05 -10.98 15.95
C ARG A 25 -1.12 -12.46 15.56
N PHE A 26 -0.01 -13.19 15.70
CA PHE A 26 0.13 -14.56 15.18
C PHE A 26 0.35 -15.62 16.28
N GLY A 27 0.42 -15.21 17.56
CA GLY A 27 0.68 -16.13 18.68
C GLY A 27 2.10 -16.70 18.71
N ARG A 28 3.00 -16.22 17.84
CA ARG A 28 4.39 -16.65 17.74
C ARG A 28 5.32 -15.51 17.35
N TRP A 29 6.60 -15.63 17.70
CA TRP A 29 7.63 -14.71 17.21
C TRP A 29 7.80 -14.89 15.67
N PRO A 30 8.16 -13.82 14.93
CA PRO A 30 8.47 -13.96 13.51
C PRO A 30 9.65 -14.90 13.30
N LEU A 31 9.56 -15.70 12.24
CA LEU A 31 10.59 -16.66 11.84
C LEU A 31 11.57 -16.00 10.85
N PRO A 32 12.81 -16.50 10.73
CA PRO A 32 13.64 -16.20 9.58
C PRO A 32 12.91 -16.53 8.28
N ALA A 33 13.12 -15.73 7.23
CA ALA A 33 12.43 -15.85 5.94
C ALA A 33 12.58 -17.24 5.30
N GLU A 34 13.73 -17.87 5.50
CA GLU A 34 14.08 -19.18 4.92
C GLU A 34 13.73 -20.36 5.84
N ALA A 35 13.17 -20.10 7.02
CA ALA A 35 12.88 -21.15 7.99
C ALA A 35 11.73 -22.06 7.51
N PRO A 36 11.79 -23.37 7.79
CA PRO A 36 10.66 -24.25 7.55
C PRO A 36 9.40 -23.74 8.27
N GLY A 37 8.31 -23.59 7.53
CA GLY A 37 7.03 -23.08 8.06
C GLY A 37 6.93 -21.55 8.13
N ALA A 38 7.92 -20.81 7.64
CA ALA A 38 7.78 -19.36 7.42
C ALA A 38 6.65 -19.07 6.44
N LEU A 39 5.92 -18.00 6.73
CA LEU A 39 4.88 -17.44 5.87
C LEU A 39 5.39 -16.16 5.21
N ILE A 40 4.67 -15.68 4.21
CA ILE A 40 4.98 -14.41 3.56
C ILE A 40 5.03 -13.24 4.55
N ASN A 41 4.26 -13.30 5.64
CA ASN A 41 4.32 -12.32 6.73
C ASN A 41 5.69 -12.25 7.39
N ASP A 42 6.40 -13.38 7.53
CA ASP A 42 7.76 -13.41 8.08
C ASP A 42 8.76 -12.74 7.13
N VAL A 43 8.64 -12.99 5.83
CA VAL A 43 9.44 -12.33 4.79
C VAL A 43 9.19 -10.82 4.78
N ILE A 44 7.92 -10.42 4.85
CA ILE A 44 7.53 -9.01 4.91
C ILE A 44 8.07 -8.38 6.20
N PHE A 45 7.98 -9.07 7.34
CA PHE A 45 8.50 -8.61 8.62
C PHE A 45 10.01 -8.36 8.55
N ASP A 46 10.76 -9.34 8.04
CA ASP A 46 12.22 -9.25 7.90
C ASP A 46 12.63 -8.06 7.02
N ARG A 47 11.93 -7.88 5.89
CA ARG A 47 12.13 -6.75 4.98
C ARG A 47 11.80 -5.42 5.65
N MET A 48 10.67 -5.36 6.37
CA MET A 48 10.13 -4.16 7.02
C MET A 48 11.10 -3.55 8.03
N ILE A 49 11.77 -4.38 8.83
CA ILE A 49 12.70 -3.91 9.86
C ILE A 49 14.13 -3.66 9.34
N ASP A 50 14.43 -3.98 8.07
CA ASP A 50 15.73 -3.70 7.45
C ASP A 50 15.90 -2.20 7.26
N THR A 51 17.01 -1.65 7.74
CA THR A 51 17.35 -0.24 7.56
C THR A 51 17.88 0.07 6.17
N ARG A 52 18.14 -0.95 5.35
CA ARG A 52 18.71 -0.83 3.99
C ARG A 52 17.61 -0.90 2.94
N TRP A 53 17.34 0.25 2.35
CA TRP A 53 16.42 0.39 1.22
C TRP A 53 17.18 1.07 0.08
N SER A 54 17.16 0.47 -1.11
CA SER A 54 17.81 1.08 -2.26
C SER A 54 17.07 2.37 -2.65
N GLU A 55 17.77 3.24 -3.37
CA GLU A 55 17.21 4.48 -3.90
C GLU A 55 15.92 4.21 -4.68
N LEU A 56 15.92 3.17 -5.53
CA LEU A 56 14.73 2.82 -6.29
C LEU A 56 13.53 2.46 -5.41
N HIS A 57 13.73 1.74 -4.30
CA HIS A 57 12.61 1.48 -3.39
C HIS A 57 12.10 2.80 -2.78
N ARG A 58 13.02 3.67 -2.35
CA ARG A 58 12.69 4.99 -1.77
C ARG A 58 11.89 5.84 -2.75
N THR A 59 12.26 5.85 -4.03
CA THR A 59 11.52 6.52 -5.11
C THR A 59 10.07 6.06 -5.18
N PHE A 60 9.79 4.77 -4.97
CA PHE A 60 8.42 4.25 -5.00
C PHE A 60 7.64 4.40 -3.70
N ILE A 61 8.30 4.72 -2.58
CA ILE A 61 7.63 4.90 -1.28
C ILE A 61 7.14 6.35 -1.14
N ASP A 62 7.89 7.32 -1.63
CA ASP A 62 7.42 8.70 -1.74
C ASP A 62 6.42 8.81 -2.89
N LYS A 63 5.15 9.12 -2.55
CA LYS A 63 4.06 9.19 -3.52
C LYS A 63 4.30 10.17 -4.66
N GLU A 64 5.04 11.25 -4.45
CA GLU A 64 5.36 12.20 -5.52
C GLU A 64 6.26 11.54 -6.57
N THR A 65 7.40 11.01 -6.13
CA THR A 65 8.39 10.40 -7.02
C THR A 65 7.91 9.07 -7.60
N ALA A 66 7.08 8.33 -6.85
CA ALA A 66 6.52 7.05 -7.28
C ALA A 66 5.68 7.19 -8.56
N LYS A 67 4.89 8.26 -8.65
CA LYS A 67 4.08 8.55 -9.84
C LYS A 67 4.93 8.81 -11.08
N ILE A 68 6.01 9.57 -10.91
CA ILE A 68 6.95 9.90 -11.99
C ILE A 68 7.62 8.62 -12.49
N GLU A 69 8.18 7.81 -11.58
CA GLU A 69 8.85 6.55 -11.93
C GLU A 69 7.86 5.53 -12.54
N ALA A 70 6.64 5.41 -12.02
CA ALA A 70 5.62 4.53 -12.58
C ALA A 70 5.26 4.90 -14.03
N LYS A 71 5.10 6.20 -14.31
CA LYS A 71 4.87 6.72 -15.66
C LYS A 71 6.05 6.49 -16.59
N GLN A 72 7.28 6.63 -16.12
CA GLN A 72 8.47 6.35 -16.93
C GLN A 72 8.56 4.88 -17.33
N ARG A 73 8.21 3.96 -16.42
CA ARG A 73 8.24 2.52 -16.67
C ARG A 73 7.07 2.00 -17.50
N TYR A 74 5.90 2.59 -17.32
CA TYR A 74 4.70 2.19 -18.05
C TYR A 74 3.88 3.43 -18.45
N PRO A 75 4.23 4.10 -19.58
CA PRO A 75 3.65 5.40 -19.96
C PRO A 75 2.13 5.43 -20.12
N GLU A 76 1.52 4.29 -20.45
CA GLU A 76 0.08 4.13 -20.60
C GLU A 76 -0.72 4.20 -19.28
N LEU A 77 -0.09 3.98 -18.12
CA LEU A 77 -0.79 4.06 -16.83
C LEU A 77 -1.19 5.50 -16.54
N GLY A 78 -2.43 5.75 -16.11
CA GLY A 78 -2.80 7.00 -15.47
C GLY A 78 -2.06 7.19 -14.15
N VAL A 79 -1.85 8.45 -13.76
CA VAL A 79 -1.49 8.83 -12.39
C VAL A 79 -2.41 9.98 -11.99
N PRO A 80 -2.87 10.07 -10.73
CA PRO A 80 -3.59 11.24 -10.26
C PRO A 80 -2.81 12.52 -10.53
N GLU A 81 -3.47 13.54 -11.07
CA GLU A 81 -2.85 14.84 -11.31
C GLU A 81 -2.38 15.44 -9.99
N THR A 82 -1.12 15.88 -9.94
CA THR A 82 -0.57 16.57 -8.76
C THR A 82 -0.84 18.04 -8.87
N LEU A 83 -1.70 18.55 -7.99
CA LEU A 83 -2.13 19.96 -7.98
C LEU A 83 -1.18 20.83 -7.15
N MET A 84 -0.59 20.28 -6.09
CA MET A 84 0.35 20.97 -5.22
C MET A 84 1.20 19.97 -4.43
N VAL A 85 2.44 20.35 -4.15
CA VAL A 85 3.31 19.67 -3.17
C VAL A 85 3.79 20.72 -2.17
N ILE A 86 3.58 20.44 -0.89
CA ILE A 86 3.89 21.32 0.23
C ILE A 86 4.96 20.64 1.08
N PRO A 87 6.21 21.15 1.12
CA PRO A 87 7.21 20.68 2.07
C PRO A 87 6.72 20.92 3.50
N PHE A 88 6.71 19.88 4.33
CA PHE A 88 6.06 19.97 5.64
C PHE A 88 6.77 20.94 6.59
N GLU A 89 8.08 21.15 6.43
CA GLU A 89 8.83 22.14 7.19
C GLU A 89 8.36 23.59 6.97
N THR A 90 7.61 23.88 5.90
CA THR A 90 7.00 25.20 5.69
C THR A 90 5.62 25.32 6.35
N VAL A 91 5.08 24.22 6.90
CA VAL A 91 3.77 24.19 7.56
C VAL A 91 3.94 24.52 9.05
N GLU A 92 3.54 25.73 9.42
CA GLU A 92 3.73 26.26 10.79
C GLU A 92 2.66 25.79 11.78
N SER A 93 1.45 25.53 11.28
CA SER A 93 0.31 25.12 12.09
C SER A 93 -0.79 24.51 11.22
N VAL A 94 -1.78 23.91 11.88
CA VAL A 94 -3.00 23.42 11.23
C VAL A 94 -3.75 24.56 10.51
N ASP A 95 -3.85 25.75 11.10
CA ASP A 95 -4.45 26.92 10.45
C ASP A 95 -3.66 27.40 9.23
N HIS A 96 -2.32 27.31 9.28
CA HIS A 96 -1.50 27.61 8.11
C HIS A 96 -1.74 26.58 7.01
N LEU A 97 -1.78 25.28 7.33
CA LEU A 97 -2.11 24.24 6.35
C LEU A 97 -3.49 24.47 5.72
N PHE A 98 -4.49 24.81 6.52
CA PHE A 98 -5.83 25.13 6.02
C PHE A 98 -5.81 26.29 5.03
N ARG A 99 -5.03 27.36 5.30
CA ARG A 99 -4.85 28.48 4.37
C ARG A 99 -4.14 28.06 3.08
N LEU A 100 -3.11 27.22 3.15
CA LEU A 100 -2.41 26.70 1.96
C LEU A 100 -3.34 25.86 1.07
N LEU A 101 -4.28 25.13 1.67
CA LEU A 101 -5.24 24.29 0.95
C LEU A 101 -6.47 25.04 0.43
N GLN A 102 -6.69 26.31 0.81
CA GLN A 102 -7.85 27.12 0.39
C GLN A 102 -8.19 27.03 -1.10
N PRO A 103 -7.23 27.07 -2.06
CA PRO A 103 -7.55 26.99 -3.48
C PRO A 103 -8.22 25.68 -3.93
N PHE A 104 -8.13 24.62 -3.12
CA PHE A 104 -8.63 23.29 -3.44
C PHE A 104 -9.82 22.86 -2.57
N ILE A 105 -10.20 23.66 -1.57
CA ILE A 105 -11.37 23.38 -0.74
C ILE A 105 -12.64 23.47 -1.59
N GLY A 106 -13.54 22.50 -1.42
CA GLY A 106 -14.75 22.37 -2.24
C GLY A 106 -14.52 21.76 -3.62
N THR A 107 -13.29 21.33 -3.94
CA THR A 107 -12.95 20.67 -5.21
C THR A 107 -12.79 19.16 -5.06
N ASP A 108 -12.75 18.45 -6.19
CA ASP A 108 -12.53 16.99 -6.25
C ASP A 108 -11.05 16.65 -6.13
N ALA A 109 -10.50 16.97 -4.96
CA ALA A 109 -9.11 16.75 -4.63
C ALA A 109 -8.95 16.12 -3.24
N VAL A 110 -7.81 15.48 -3.03
CA VAL A 110 -7.39 14.92 -1.75
C VAL A 110 -6.02 15.46 -1.35
N ALA A 111 -5.83 15.68 -0.05
CA ALA A 111 -4.51 15.94 0.53
C ALA A 111 -4.05 14.73 1.34
N LYS A 112 -2.78 14.35 1.21
CA LYS A 112 -2.18 13.23 1.95
C LYS A 112 -0.66 13.41 2.13
N PRO A 113 -0.03 12.81 3.14
CA PRO A 113 1.43 12.82 3.23
C PRO A 113 2.04 11.94 2.15
N THR A 114 3.17 12.37 1.58
CA THR A 114 3.91 11.55 0.60
C THR A 114 4.59 10.35 1.25
N HIS A 115 5.05 10.50 2.49
CA HIS A 115 5.92 9.58 3.23
C HIS A 115 5.22 8.71 4.29
N ALA A 116 3.90 8.55 4.21
CA ALA A 116 3.10 7.79 5.18
C ALA A 116 2.04 6.91 4.52
N SER A 117 1.57 5.85 5.17
CA SER A 117 0.36 5.15 4.73
C SER A 117 -0.89 5.73 5.40
N GLY A 118 -1.99 5.81 4.66
CA GLY A 118 -3.24 6.43 5.13
C GLY A 118 -3.20 7.96 5.18
N GLY A 119 -4.00 8.56 6.07
CA GLY A 119 -4.03 10.01 6.29
C GLY A 119 -4.55 10.83 5.11
N VAL A 120 -5.52 10.29 4.36
CA VAL A 120 -6.16 10.99 3.24
C VAL A 120 -7.24 11.92 3.77
N THR A 121 -7.18 13.19 3.40
CA THR A 121 -8.24 14.18 3.64
C THR A 121 -8.90 14.55 2.31
N PHE A 122 -10.21 14.36 2.21
CA PHE A 122 -11.00 14.82 1.07
C PHE A 122 -11.25 16.32 1.20
N LEU A 123 -10.88 17.09 0.18
CA LEU A 123 -10.95 18.55 0.20
C LEU A 123 -12.33 19.09 -0.19
N ARG A 124 -13.17 18.24 -0.82
CA ARG A 124 -14.56 18.57 -1.17
C ARG A 124 -15.38 18.96 0.07
N ASP A 125 -15.24 18.19 1.14
CA ASP A 125 -16.09 18.31 2.35
C ASP A 125 -15.37 19.05 3.49
N LEU A 126 -14.16 19.56 3.26
CA LEU A 126 -13.36 20.23 4.27
C LEU A 126 -13.91 21.63 4.56
N THR A 127 -14.28 21.90 5.82
CA THR A 127 -14.94 23.17 6.20
C THR A 127 -14.17 23.98 7.24
N GLU A 128 -13.43 23.33 8.13
CA GLU A 128 -12.72 23.99 9.23
C GLU A 128 -11.29 23.45 9.42
N PRO A 129 -10.34 24.28 9.92
CA PRO A 129 -8.95 23.87 10.11
C PRO A 129 -8.79 22.61 10.97
N SER A 130 -9.65 22.44 11.98
CA SER A 130 -9.66 21.34 12.93
C SER A 130 -9.67 19.95 12.29
N GLU A 131 -10.29 19.80 11.12
CA GLU A 131 -10.37 18.56 10.36
C GLU A 131 -9.01 18.12 9.79
N LEU A 132 -8.06 19.05 9.65
CA LEU A 132 -6.71 18.78 9.15
C LEU A 132 -5.74 18.29 10.23
N ARG A 133 -6.17 18.22 11.51
CA ARG A 133 -5.29 17.79 12.61
C ARG A 133 -4.66 16.43 12.38
N ALA A 134 -5.43 15.45 11.92
CA ALA A 134 -4.92 14.10 11.67
C ALA A 134 -3.88 14.07 10.54
N LEU A 135 -4.14 14.79 9.45
CA LEU A 135 -3.19 14.95 8.33
C LEU A 135 -1.91 15.62 8.80
N HIS A 136 -2.03 16.75 9.49
CA HIS A 136 -0.90 17.52 10.02
C HIS A 136 -0.05 16.67 10.97
N ASP A 137 -0.68 16.00 11.94
CA ASP A 137 0.02 15.16 12.91
C ASP A 137 0.76 14.01 12.24
N LEU A 138 0.14 13.34 11.27
CA LEU A 138 0.77 12.26 10.53
C LEU A 138 1.94 12.76 9.68
N ALA A 139 1.75 13.86 8.94
CA ALA A 139 2.78 14.47 8.11
C ALA A 139 3.98 14.98 8.93
N SER A 140 3.76 15.37 10.19
CA SER A 140 4.82 15.82 11.09
C SER A 140 5.76 14.71 11.58
N ARG A 141 5.33 13.45 11.54
CA ARG A 141 6.07 12.32 12.13
C ARG A 141 6.91 11.61 11.09
N ASP A 142 8.01 11.01 11.55
CA ASP A 142 8.65 9.94 10.79
C ASP A 142 7.79 8.69 10.92
N TYR A 143 7.12 8.31 9.83
CA TYR A 143 6.16 7.21 9.79
C TYR A 143 6.81 5.86 10.17
N ALA A 144 8.11 5.69 9.94
CA ALA A 144 8.83 4.47 10.31
C ALA A 144 8.76 4.21 11.82
N THR A 145 8.58 5.24 12.66
CA THR A 145 8.56 5.08 14.12
C THR A 145 7.31 4.36 14.65
N LEU A 146 6.22 4.29 13.87
CA LEU A 146 4.95 3.73 14.29
C LEU A 146 5.02 2.20 14.47
N LEU A 147 5.36 1.48 13.40
CA LEU A 147 5.45 0.01 13.39
C LEU A 147 6.84 -0.51 12.98
N ARG A 148 7.84 0.38 12.92
CA ARG A 148 9.21 0.07 12.45
C ARG A 148 9.26 -0.32 10.98
N GLU A 149 8.39 0.29 10.18
CA GLU A 149 8.42 0.24 8.72
C GLU A 149 9.57 1.10 8.18
N MET A 150 10.77 0.53 8.17
CA MET A 150 12.02 1.26 7.91
C MET A 150 12.12 1.82 6.49
N GLN A 151 11.24 1.39 5.58
CA GLN A 151 11.21 1.96 4.24
C GLN A 151 10.79 3.43 4.22
N TYR A 152 10.04 3.89 5.23
CA TYR A 152 9.67 5.30 5.38
C TYR A 152 10.74 6.15 6.10
N ALA A 153 11.77 5.51 6.67
CA ALA A 153 12.70 6.18 7.58
C ALA A 153 13.51 7.27 6.88
N GLY A 154 13.40 8.49 7.41
CA GLY A 154 14.12 9.65 6.89
C GLY A 154 13.72 10.07 5.47
N LEU A 155 12.52 9.71 5.00
CA LEU A 155 11.95 10.33 3.80
C LEU A 155 11.65 11.81 4.06
N GLU A 156 11.76 12.62 3.02
CA GLU A 156 11.35 14.01 3.06
C GLU A 156 9.85 14.09 3.35
N ARG A 157 9.47 14.96 4.28
CA ARG A 157 8.09 15.07 4.74
C ARG A 157 7.38 16.10 3.88
N LYS A 158 6.43 15.64 3.07
CA LYS A 158 5.63 16.51 2.20
C LYS A 158 4.15 16.16 2.31
N ILE A 159 3.31 17.15 2.07
CA ILE A 159 1.88 16.96 1.81
C ILE A 159 1.67 17.15 0.31
N ILE A 160 1.05 16.17 -0.33
CA ILE A 160 0.67 16.24 -1.74
C ILE A 160 -0.83 16.42 -1.87
N VAL A 161 -1.25 17.31 -2.77
CA VAL A 161 -2.63 17.51 -3.19
C VAL A 161 -2.80 16.89 -4.57
N GLU A 162 -3.75 15.97 -4.70
CA GLU A 162 -4.03 15.25 -5.94
C GLU A 162 -5.48 15.40 -6.36
N ALA A 163 -5.72 15.50 -7.67
CA ALA A 163 -7.07 15.35 -8.21
C ALA A 163 -7.58 13.92 -7.99
N MET A 164 -8.89 13.78 -7.77
CA MET A 164 -9.53 12.48 -7.65
C MET A 164 -9.48 11.71 -8.97
N ILE A 165 -9.26 10.39 -8.89
CA ILE A 165 -9.32 9.50 -10.06
C ILE A 165 -10.75 9.51 -10.61
N PRO A 166 -10.96 9.68 -11.94
CA PRO A 166 -12.27 9.59 -12.56
C PRO A 166 -12.90 8.21 -12.35
N THR A 167 -14.18 8.17 -11.98
CA THR A 167 -14.84 6.93 -11.58
C THR A 167 -16.06 6.57 -12.42
N HIS A 168 -16.50 5.30 -12.33
CA HIS A 168 -17.73 4.80 -12.95
C HIS A 168 -19.01 5.12 -12.13
N GLY A 169 -18.94 6.03 -11.16
CA GLY A 169 -20.07 6.42 -10.30
C GLY A 169 -19.88 6.08 -8.80
N SER A 170 -18.96 5.16 -8.48
CA SER A 170 -18.47 4.82 -7.14
C SER A 170 -16.95 5.00 -7.08
N VAL A 171 -16.31 4.87 -5.91
CA VAL A 171 -14.82 4.89 -5.86
C VAL A 171 -14.25 3.76 -6.74
N PRO A 172 -13.15 4.00 -7.50
CA PRO A 172 -12.57 2.99 -8.38
C PRO A 172 -12.20 1.72 -7.62
N ASP A 173 -12.41 0.57 -8.27
CA ASP A 173 -11.98 -0.71 -7.72
C ASP A 173 -10.46 -0.77 -7.66
N ASP A 174 -9.95 -1.35 -6.57
CA ASP A 174 -8.53 -1.42 -6.23
C ASP A 174 -8.02 -2.85 -6.48
N TYR A 175 -7.15 -3.01 -7.48
CA TYR A 175 -6.55 -4.26 -7.91
C TYR A 175 -5.12 -4.34 -7.38
N LYS A 176 -4.90 -5.19 -6.37
CA LYS A 176 -3.63 -5.32 -5.66
C LYS A 176 -2.92 -6.60 -6.06
N PHE A 177 -1.96 -6.47 -6.96
CA PHE A 177 -1.18 -7.59 -7.47
C PHE A 177 0.00 -7.89 -6.58
N HIS A 178 0.02 -9.07 -5.98
CA HIS A 178 1.16 -9.58 -5.24
C HIS A 178 2.13 -10.24 -6.22
N CYS A 179 3.28 -9.61 -6.39
CA CYS A 179 4.26 -9.96 -7.41
C CYS A 179 5.54 -10.50 -6.77
N ILE A 180 6.10 -11.55 -7.36
CA ILE A 180 7.38 -12.13 -6.99
C ILE A 180 8.31 -12.12 -8.21
N HIS A 181 9.48 -11.50 -8.08
CA HIS A 181 10.47 -11.38 -9.16
C HIS A 181 9.87 -10.91 -10.50
N GLY A 182 8.99 -9.90 -10.43
CA GLY A 182 8.29 -9.40 -11.59
C GLY A 182 7.04 -10.17 -12.01
N GLU A 183 6.75 -11.35 -11.47
CA GLU A 183 5.57 -12.12 -11.88
C GLU A 183 4.38 -11.87 -10.95
N PRO A 184 3.25 -11.34 -11.45
CA PRO A 184 2.02 -11.21 -10.68
C PRO A 184 1.37 -12.59 -10.48
N LEU A 185 1.20 -13.02 -9.22
CA LEU A 185 0.70 -14.36 -8.89
C LEU A 185 -0.71 -14.34 -8.33
N ILE A 186 -1.03 -13.31 -7.57
CA ILE A 186 -2.30 -13.16 -6.87
C ILE A 186 -2.77 -11.72 -7.03
N CYS A 187 -4.06 -11.52 -7.30
CA CYS A 187 -4.70 -10.21 -7.29
C CYS A 187 -5.78 -10.19 -6.21
N GLN A 188 -5.70 -9.25 -5.28
CA GLN A 188 -6.83 -8.88 -4.43
C GLN A 188 -7.62 -7.79 -5.14
N ILE A 189 -8.93 -7.97 -5.32
CA ILE A 189 -9.82 -6.92 -5.82
C ILE A 189 -10.60 -6.40 -4.61
N ASP A 190 -10.49 -5.10 -4.31
CA ASP A 190 -11.32 -4.43 -3.32
C ASP A 190 -12.33 -3.52 -4.03
N HIS A 191 -13.62 -3.79 -3.84
CA HIS A 191 -14.75 -3.05 -4.40
C HIS A 191 -15.41 -2.16 -3.35
N ALA A 192 -15.85 -0.97 -3.79
CA ALA A 192 -16.69 -0.04 -3.03
C ALA A 192 -16.23 0.16 -1.57
N ARG A 193 -14.98 0.63 -1.40
CA ARG A 193 -14.34 0.85 -0.09
C ARG A 193 -15.16 1.70 0.91
N PHE A 194 -16.11 2.51 0.41
CA PHE A 194 -16.99 3.39 1.19
C PHE A 194 -18.49 3.06 1.04
N GLY A 195 -18.85 1.87 0.53
CA GLY A 195 -20.21 1.40 0.33
C GLY A 195 -20.41 -0.04 0.80
N GLU A 196 -21.13 -0.87 0.03
CA GLU A 196 -21.18 -2.32 0.26
C GLU A 196 -19.82 -2.94 -0.13
N SER A 197 -18.88 -2.87 0.81
CA SER A 197 -17.50 -3.28 0.57
C SER A 197 -17.42 -4.77 0.27
N TRP A 198 -16.69 -5.13 -0.78
CA TRP A 198 -16.40 -6.52 -1.11
C TRP A 198 -14.93 -6.67 -1.47
N SER A 199 -14.34 -7.81 -1.11
CA SER A 199 -12.97 -8.13 -1.45
C SER A 199 -12.84 -9.59 -1.79
N ARG A 200 -11.93 -9.96 -2.68
CA ARG A 200 -11.57 -11.35 -2.94
C ARG A 200 -10.17 -11.49 -3.53
N LEU A 201 -9.53 -12.63 -3.24
CA LEU A 201 -8.28 -13.05 -3.86
C LEU A 201 -8.51 -13.93 -5.09
N PHE A 202 -7.75 -13.64 -6.12
CA PHE A 202 -7.73 -14.36 -7.39
C PHE A 202 -6.32 -14.77 -7.75
N ARG A 203 -6.16 -15.94 -8.36
CA ARG A 203 -4.95 -16.35 -9.05
C ARG A 203 -4.81 -15.54 -10.34
N VAL A 204 -3.59 -15.21 -10.72
CA VAL A 204 -3.25 -14.43 -11.92
C VAL A 204 -2.43 -15.35 -12.85
N PRO A 205 -2.58 -15.27 -14.18
CA PRO A 205 -3.30 -14.25 -14.98
C PRO A 205 -4.77 -14.54 -15.29
N ASP A 206 -5.29 -15.70 -14.90
CA ASP A 206 -6.64 -16.14 -15.28
C ASP A 206 -7.77 -15.51 -14.44
N PHE A 207 -7.44 -14.89 -13.32
CA PHE A 207 -8.38 -14.36 -12.34
C PHE A 207 -9.34 -15.43 -11.83
N THR A 208 -8.82 -16.64 -11.56
CA THR A 208 -9.59 -17.71 -10.92
C THR A 208 -9.63 -17.47 -9.41
N PRO A 209 -10.81 -17.48 -8.76
CA PRO A 209 -10.91 -17.32 -7.31
C PRO A 209 -10.00 -18.29 -6.57
N MET A 210 -9.24 -17.81 -5.58
CA MET A 210 -8.39 -18.68 -4.78
C MET A 210 -9.19 -19.66 -3.92
N ASP A 211 -10.32 -19.19 -3.39
CA ASP A 211 -11.24 -19.95 -2.56
C ASP A 211 -12.67 -19.49 -2.85
N VAL A 212 -13.44 -20.34 -3.54
CA VAL A 212 -14.85 -20.06 -3.87
C VAL A 212 -15.76 -20.18 -2.63
N THR A 213 -15.25 -20.74 -1.54
CA THR A 213 -15.95 -20.99 -0.28
C THR A 213 -15.63 -19.98 0.81
N ASP A 214 -14.84 -18.93 0.50
CA ASP A 214 -14.49 -17.83 1.40
C ASP A 214 -15.69 -17.03 1.95
N GLY A 215 -16.91 -17.34 1.48
CA GLY A 215 -18.16 -16.74 1.94
C GLY A 215 -18.42 -15.34 1.38
N LEU A 216 -17.49 -14.78 0.60
CA LEU A 216 -17.56 -13.41 0.09
C LEU A 216 -18.43 -13.35 -1.17
N ARG A 217 -19.75 -13.22 -1.00
CA ARG A 217 -20.64 -13.03 -2.15
C ARG A 217 -20.44 -11.63 -2.74
N PRO A 218 -20.20 -11.50 -4.05
CA PRO A 218 -20.12 -10.18 -4.67
C PRO A 218 -21.46 -9.46 -4.55
N PRO A 219 -21.46 -8.11 -4.41
CA PRO A 219 -22.67 -7.31 -4.44
C PRO A 219 -23.48 -7.55 -5.71
N ALA A 220 -24.78 -7.30 -5.65
CA ALA A 220 -25.65 -7.46 -6.82
C ALA A 220 -25.18 -6.55 -7.97
N GLY A 221 -24.94 -7.13 -9.15
CA GLY A 221 -24.48 -6.40 -10.33
C GLY A 221 -22.97 -6.10 -10.37
N PHE A 222 -22.19 -6.52 -9.36
CA PHE A 222 -20.73 -6.42 -9.41
C PHE A 222 -20.17 -7.34 -10.49
N ALA A 223 -19.29 -6.77 -11.32
CA ALA A 223 -18.44 -7.50 -12.24
C ALA A 223 -17.03 -6.90 -12.19
N PRO A 224 -15.97 -7.73 -12.18
CA PRO A 224 -14.61 -7.21 -12.31
C PRO A 224 -14.42 -6.56 -13.68
N ALA A 225 -13.34 -5.80 -13.81
CA ALA A 225 -12.94 -5.12 -15.02
C ALA A 225 -12.91 -6.09 -16.22
N ALA A 226 -13.23 -5.55 -17.40
CA ALA A 226 -13.20 -6.31 -18.64
C ALA A 226 -11.83 -7.01 -18.84
N ARG A 227 -11.84 -8.14 -19.58
CA ARG A 227 -10.66 -8.99 -19.73
C ARG A 227 -9.45 -8.23 -20.29
N ASP A 228 -9.66 -7.39 -21.29
CA ASP A 228 -8.62 -6.54 -21.89
C ASP A 228 -8.02 -5.55 -20.87
N ARG A 229 -8.84 -4.96 -20.00
CA ARG A 229 -8.36 -4.08 -18.92
C ARG A 229 -7.54 -4.86 -17.89
N ARG A 230 -8.01 -6.04 -17.49
CA ARG A 230 -7.29 -6.91 -16.57
C ARG A 230 -5.96 -7.39 -17.15
N ASP A 231 -5.92 -7.76 -18.43
CA ASP A 231 -4.69 -8.15 -19.13
C ASP A 231 -3.67 -6.98 -19.13
N ARG A 232 -4.13 -5.75 -19.35
CA ARG A 232 -3.29 -4.53 -19.25
C ARG A 232 -2.80 -4.26 -17.82
N MET A 233 -3.64 -4.46 -16.80
CA MET A 233 -3.24 -4.35 -15.40
C MET A 233 -2.16 -5.38 -15.04
N VAL A 234 -2.29 -6.63 -15.50
CA VAL A 234 -1.27 -7.67 -15.30
C VAL A 234 0.04 -7.29 -15.98
N ALA A 235 0.00 -6.76 -17.21
CA ALA A 235 1.19 -6.28 -17.91
C ALA A 235 1.88 -5.12 -17.16
N ALA A 236 1.11 -4.15 -16.68
CA ALA A 236 1.60 -3.04 -15.88
C ALA A 236 2.21 -3.52 -14.55
N ALA A 237 1.53 -4.42 -13.84
CA ALA A 237 2.04 -5.01 -12.60
C ALA A 237 3.36 -5.76 -12.82
N ARG A 238 3.48 -6.52 -13.91
CA ARG A 238 4.72 -7.20 -14.29
C ARG A 238 5.87 -6.22 -14.53
N ALA A 239 5.61 -5.16 -15.31
CA ALA A 239 6.62 -4.15 -15.61
C ALA A 239 7.09 -3.37 -14.37
N LEU A 240 6.16 -2.95 -13.52
CA LEU A 240 6.48 -2.18 -12.31
C LEU A 240 7.20 -3.02 -11.25
N SER A 241 6.86 -4.32 -11.13
CA SER A 241 7.40 -5.21 -10.12
C SER A 241 8.72 -5.89 -10.48
N ALA A 242 9.13 -5.87 -11.76
CA ALA A 242 10.31 -6.59 -12.26
C ALA A 242 11.61 -6.42 -11.43
N PRO A 243 11.93 -5.23 -10.89
CA PRO A 243 13.17 -5.07 -10.11
C PRO A 243 13.13 -5.59 -8.67
N PHE A 244 12.00 -6.12 -8.21
CA PHE A 244 11.77 -6.43 -6.79
C PHE A 244 11.52 -7.91 -6.56
N ALA A 245 12.12 -8.46 -5.50
CA ALA A 245 11.90 -9.85 -5.10
C ALA A 245 10.44 -10.09 -4.67
N PHE A 246 9.89 -9.15 -3.88
CA PHE A 246 8.47 -9.09 -3.54
C PHE A 246 8.02 -7.64 -3.55
N VAL A 247 6.87 -7.38 -4.16
CA VAL A 247 6.16 -6.10 -4.07
C VAL A 247 4.69 -6.32 -4.37
N ARG A 248 3.82 -5.56 -3.69
CA ARG A 248 2.42 -5.44 -4.08
C ARG A 248 2.26 -4.22 -5.00
N VAL A 249 1.65 -4.40 -6.16
CA VAL A 249 1.34 -3.33 -7.11
C VAL A 249 -0.15 -3.04 -7.00
N ASP A 250 -0.50 -1.84 -6.56
CA ASP A 250 -1.88 -1.41 -6.40
C ASP A 250 -2.27 -0.55 -7.63
N LEU A 251 -3.30 -0.98 -8.36
CA LEU A 251 -3.81 -0.31 -9.55
C LEU A 251 -5.31 -0.04 -9.41
N TYR A 252 -5.77 1.11 -9.86
CA TYR A 252 -7.19 1.48 -9.84
C TYR A 252 -7.84 1.31 -11.22
N ASP A 253 -9.05 0.76 -11.23
CA ASP A 253 -9.91 0.69 -12.42
C ASP A 253 -10.66 2.01 -12.64
N GLY A 254 -9.96 3.03 -13.12
CA GLY A 254 -10.54 4.34 -13.42
C GLY A 254 -11.43 4.33 -14.67
N ARG A 255 -12.34 5.30 -14.74
CA ARG A 255 -13.35 5.40 -15.82
C ARG A 255 -12.74 5.40 -17.22
N ASP A 256 -11.66 6.14 -17.38
CA ASP A 256 -10.99 6.43 -18.64
C ASP A 256 -9.64 5.73 -18.80
N ALA A 257 -8.99 5.33 -17.70
CA ALA A 257 -7.70 4.65 -17.72
C ALA A 257 -7.51 3.72 -16.52
N ILE A 258 -6.44 2.92 -16.56
CA ILE A 258 -5.92 2.20 -15.39
C ILE A 258 -4.96 3.15 -14.70
N TYR A 259 -5.14 3.40 -13.41
CA TYR A 259 -4.31 4.35 -12.65
C TYR A 259 -3.36 3.61 -11.73
N PHE A 260 -2.12 4.09 -11.66
CA PHE A 260 -1.17 3.69 -10.63
C PHE A 260 -1.66 4.18 -9.26
N GLY A 261 -1.78 3.27 -8.30
CA GLY A 261 -2.07 3.57 -6.91
C GLY A 261 -0.78 3.71 -6.09
N GLU A 262 -0.12 2.59 -5.81
CA GLU A 262 1.15 2.54 -5.08
C GLU A 262 1.93 1.24 -5.35
N LEU A 263 3.22 1.25 -5.00
CA LEU A 263 3.97 0.02 -4.73
C LEU A 263 4.11 -0.16 -3.22
N THR A 264 3.64 -1.29 -2.70
CA THR A 264 3.68 -1.60 -1.27
C THR A 264 4.66 -2.72 -1.00
N PHE A 265 5.78 -2.40 -0.35
CA PHE A 265 6.80 -3.41 0.00
C PHE A 265 6.52 -4.12 1.32
N THR A 266 5.76 -3.49 2.23
CA THR A 266 5.42 -4.06 3.54
C THR A 266 3.92 -3.96 3.82
N PRO A 267 3.08 -4.67 3.05
CA PRO A 267 1.64 -4.53 3.17
C PRO A 267 1.17 -4.84 4.60
N ALA A 268 0.32 -3.93 5.13
CA ALA A 268 -0.21 -3.99 6.49
C ALA A 268 0.85 -4.16 7.59
N ALA A 269 2.06 -3.64 7.38
CA ALA A 269 3.19 -3.73 8.30
C ALA A 269 3.47 -5.18 8.77
N SER A 270 3.35 -6.17 7.86
CA SER A 270 3.47 -7.61 8.13
C SER A 270 2.35 -8.25 8.96
N LEU A 271 1.35 -7.48 9.41
CA LEU A 271 0.27 -7.96 10.29
C LEU A 271 -1.02 -8.33 9.54
N GLY A 272 -1.06 -8.12 8.23
CA GLY A 272 -2.21 -8.41 7.39
C GLY A 272 -2.46 -9.91 7.22
N ILE A 273 -3.73 -10.29 7.16
CA ILE A 273 -4.19 -11.63 6.79
C ILE A 273 -5.13 -11.49 5.60
N ALA A 274 -4.91 -12.31 4.58
CA ALA A 274 -5.62 -12.24 3.31
C ALA A 274 -6.72 -13.33 3.26
N PRO A 275 -7.92 -13.05 2.73
CA PRO A 275 -8.40 -11.73 2.29
C PRO A 275 -8.72 -10.80 3.47
N SER A 276 -8.47 -9.50 3.31
CA SER A 276 -8.64 -8.51 4.39
C SER A 276 -10.09 -8.31 4.83
N ALA A 277 -11.07 -8.60 3.98
CA ALA A 277 -12.50 -8.40 4.26
C ALA A 277 -13.14 -9.50 5.12
N ALA A 278 -12.48 -10.64 5.35
CA ALA A 278 -13.09 -11.77 6.06
C ALA A 278 -13.22 -11.57 7.58
N GLY A 279 -12.79 -10.42 8.13
CA GLY A 279 -12.91 -10.11 9.56
C GLY A 279 -12.18 -11.07 10.50
N VAL A 280 -11.44 -12.04 9.97
CA VAL A 280 -10.73 -13.04 10.78
C VAL A 280 -9.45 -12.44 11.30
N HIS A 281 -9.48 -12.16 12.59
CA HIS A 281 -8.31 -11.77 13.38
C HIS A 281 -7.33 -12.93 13.60
N GLU A 282 -7.53 -14.09 12.97
CA GLU A 282 -6.68 -15.28 13.08
C GLU A 282 -6.29 -15.80 11.69
N GLU A 283 -5.16 -16.51 11.65
CA GLU A 283 -4.68 -17.15 10.43
C GLU A 283 -5.68 -18.19 9.91
N ASN A 284 -6.07 -18.06 8.64
CA ASN A 284 -7.09 -18.91 8.02
C ASN A 284 -6.50 -19.78 6.88
N PRO A 285 -7.21 -20.83 6.42
CA PRO A 285 -6.74 -21.70 5.34
C PRO A 285 -6.43 -20.95 4.03
N THR A 286 -7.24 -19.96 3.66
CA THR A 286 -7.03 -19.13 2.48
C THR A 286 -5.71 -18.36 2.56
N HIS A 287 -5.38 -17.81 3.73
CA HIS A 287 -4.11 -17.12 3.99
C HIS A 287 -2.91 -18.07 3.89
N ARG A 288 -3.04 -19.32 4.36
CA ARG A 288 -1.99 -20.33 4.19
C ARG A 288 -1.75 -20.67 2.72
N ILE A 289 -2.82 -20.77 1.93
CA ILE A 289 -2.72 -20.99 0.47
C ILE A 289 -2.05 -19.79 -0.20
N TYR A 290 -2.49 -18.56 0.13
CA TYR A 290 -1.91 -17.30 -0.34
C TYR A 290 -0.42 -17.22 -0.03
N SER A 291 -0.04 -17.47 1.22
CA SER A 291 1.34 -17.47 1.66
C SER A 291 2.17 -18.51 0.91
N ARG A 292 1.69 -19.75 0.79
CA ARG A 292 2.42 -20.82 0.11
C ARG A 292 2.70 -20.48 -1.36
N ILE A 293 1.73 -19.94 -2.10
CA ILE A 293 1.94 -19.53 -3.50
C ILE A 293 3.10 -18.53 -3.61
N LEU A 294 3.14 -17.52 -2.73
CA LEU A 294 4.18 -16.50 -2.77
C LEU A 294 5.54 -17.05 -2.30
N MET A 295 5.55 -17.88 -1.25
CA MET A 295 6.78 -18.49 -0.73
C MET A 295 7.41 -19.48 -1.73
N ASP A 296 6.59 -20.30 -2.40
CA ASP A 296 7.06 -21.24 -3.43
C ASP A 296 7.71 -20.49 -4.61
N ALA A 297 7.14 -19.35 -5.00
CA ALA A 297 7.71 -18.51 -6.05
C ALA A 297 9.01 -17.81 -5.61
N LEU A 298 9.10 -17.35 -4.36
CA LEU A 298 10.33 -16.78 -3.79
C LEU A 298 11.46 -17.80 -3.77
N ALA A 299 11.17 -19.04 -3.36
CA ALA A 299 12.16 -20.11 -3.35
C ALA A 299 12.64 -20.48 -4.76
N SER A 300 11.76 -20.41 -5.76
CA SER A 300 12.07 -20.73 -7.15
C SER A 300 12.90 -19.64 -7.85
N GLY A 301 12.73 -18.37 -7.48
CA GLY A 301 13.44 -17.24 -8.06
C GLY A 301 14.91 -17.11 -7.62
N GLY A 302 15.30 -17.75 -6.52
CA GLY A 302 16.69 -17.79 -6.03
C GLY A 302 17.63 -18.74 -6.78
N ALA A 303 17.11 -19.57 -7.69
CA ALA A 303 17.89 -20.57 -8.42
C ALA A 303 18.53 -20.04 -9.72
N GLY A 304 18.43 -18.73 -10.00
CA GLY A 304 18.75 -18.15 -11.31
C GLY A 304 19.57 -16.85 -11.28
N THR A 305 20.41 -16.64 -10.26
CA THR A 305 21.42 -15.54 -10.25
C THR A 305 22.82 -16.10 -10.06
#